data_AF-A0A8J5H7Z1-F1
#
_entry.id   AF-A0A8J5H7Z1-F1
#
_cell.length_a   1.000
_cell.length_b   1.000
_cell.length_c   1.000
_cell.angle_alpha   90.00
_cell.angle_beta   90.00
_cell.angle_gamma   90.00
#
_symmetry.space_group_name_H-M   'P 1'
#
loop_
_entity.id
_entity.type
_entity.pdbx_description
1 polymer ?
#
loop_
_entity_poly.entity_id
_entity_poly.type
_entity_poly.pdbx_seq_one_letter_code
_entity_poly.pdbx_strand_id
1 'polypeptide(L)'
;MEAMRHASTFLRFPAPPDISSPSYALVVLNQRLPRFAPVLWSHAKLRVFADGGANRVYDGMPNLFPEIDPTEVRHRYKPDIIRGDMDSIRKEVKEFYVNLGVKVEDVSHDQATTDLHKCVNYVCDSVDELDKSNVSSQHA
;
A
#
# COMPACT_ATOMS: atom_id res chain seq x y z
N MET A 1 -31.07 25.16 -0.17
CA MET A 1 -30.24 24.20 -0.94
C MET A 1 -29.62 23.24 0.05
N GLU A 2 -29.99 21.96 -0.04
CA GLU A 2 -29.46 20.91 0.84
C GLU A 2 -28.05 20.56 0.36
N ALA A 3 -27.04 20.70 1.23
CA ALA A 3 -25.68 20.36 0.87
C ALA A 3 -25.56 18.85 0.68
N MET A 4 -25.27 18.41 -0.54
CA MET A 4 -25.03 17.00 -0.85
C MET A 4 -23.84 16.49 -0.02
N ARG A 5 -24.12 15.76 1.06
CA ARG A 5 -23.11 15.13 1.91
C ARG A 5 -22.69 13.81 1.28
N HIS A 6 -21.62 13.82 0.50
CA HIS A 6 -20.95 12.59 0.11
C HIS A 6 -20.17 12.04 1.30
N ALA A 7 -20.66 10.97 1.90
CA ALA A 7 -19.94 10.21 2.91
C ALA A 7 -19.45 8.91 2.29
N SER A 8 -18.12 8.73 2.23
CA SER A 8 -17.54 7.46 1.82
C SER A 8 -17.58 6.49 2.99
N THR A 9 -18.17 5.32 2.79
CA THR A 9 -18.11 4.21 3.76
C THR A 9 -16.70 3.64 3.90
N PHE A 10 -15.84 3.86 2.90
CA PHE A 10 -14.44 3.41 2.90
C PHE A 10 -13.59 4.05 4.00
N LEU A 11 -13.91 5.30 4.39
CA LEU A 11 -13.20 6.01 5.47
C LEU A 11 -13.85 5.83 6.85
N ARG A 12 -14.93 5.06 6.94
CA ARG A 12 -15.56 4.72 8.22
C ARG A 12 -14.79 3.57 8.85
N PHE A 13 -14.62 3.62 10.17
CA PHE A 13 -14.05 2.50 10.93
C PHE A 13 -14.78 1.19 10.59
N PRO A 14 -14.06 0.06 10.48
CA PRO A 14 -14.69 -1.18 10.11
C PRO A 14 -15.69 -1.57 11.19
N ALA A 15 -16.91 -1.91 10.77
CA ALA A 15 -17.84 -2.67 11.59
C ALA A 15 -17.18 -4.01 11.98
N PRO A 16 -17.64 -4.70 13.05
CA PRO A 16 -17.17 -6.06 13.36
C PRO A 16 -17.17 -6.93 12.09
N PRO A 17 -16.22 -7.87 11.97
CA PRO A 17 -16.01 -8.62 10.74
C PRO A 17 -17.27 -9.38 10.36
N ASP A 18 -18.03 -8.81 9.43
CA ASP A 18 -19.08 -9.51 8.71
C ASP A 18 -18.41 -10.30 7.58
N ILE A 19 -18.96 -11.48 7.30
CA ILE A 19 -18.35 -12.52 6.45
C ILE A 19 -18.16 -12.04 4.99
N SER A 20 -18.76 -10.90 4.61
CA SER A 20 -18.67 -10.32 3.25
C SER A 20 -18.07 -8.90 3.16
N SER A 21 -17.23 -8.46 4.11
CA SER A 21 -16.59 -7.14 3.97
C SER A 21 -15.60 -7.12 2.78
N PRO A 22 -15.64 -6.10 1.90
CA PRO A 22 -14.76 -6.02 0.74
C PRO A 22 -13.28 -5.95 1.16
N SER A 23 -12.43 -6.67 0.43
CA SER A 23 -10.98 -6.62 0.61
C SER A 23 -10.38 -5.49 -0.24
N TYR A 24 -9.46 -4.72 0.34
CA TYR A 24 -8.83 -3.60 -0.36
C TYR A 24 -7.32 -3.81 -0.50
N ALA A 25 -6.78 -3.40 -1.64
CA ALA A 25 -5.36 -3.16 -1.83
C ALA A 25 -5.10 -1.64 -1.79
N LEU A 26 -3.98 -1.23 -1.18
CA LEU A 26 -3.54 0.15 -1.10
C LEU A 26 -2.26 0.31 -1.93
N VAL A 27 -2.34 1.11 -3.00
CA VAL A 27 -1.17 1.54 -3.77
C VAL A 27 -0.81 2.97 -3.35
N VAL A 28 0.42 3.16 -2.87
CA VAL A 28 0.93 4.48 -2.48
C VAL A 28 1.84 5.01 -3.58
N LEU A 29 1.42 6.13 -4.18
CA LEU A 29 2.18 6.83 -5.21
C LEU A 29 3.12 7.88 -4.60
N ASN A 30 4.01 8.45 -5.43
CA ASN A 30 4.93 9.52 -5.07
C ASN A 30 4.22 10.90 -4.88
N GLN A 31 3.14 10.93 -4.10
CA GLN A 31 2.32 12.10 -3.79
C GLN A 31 2.22 12.32 -2.27
N ARG A 32 1.90 13.56 -1.85
CA ARG A 32 1.73 13.87 -0.42
C ARG A 32 0.62 13.01 0.20
N LEU A 33 0.87 12.49 1.40
CA LEU A 33 -0.11 11.67 2.09
C LEU A 33 -1.29 12.51 2.61
N PRO A 34 -2.54 12.06 2.41
CA PRO A 34 -3.69 12.68 3.06
C PRO A 34 -3.67 12.40 4.58
N ARG A 35 -4.31 13.27 5.37
CA ARG A 35 -4.39 13.12 6.84
C ARG A 35 -5.05 11.81 7.28
N PHE A 36 -5.93 11.25 6.45
CA PHE A 36 -6.62 9.99 6.71
C PHE A 36 -5.87 8.75 6.19
N ALA A 37 -4.62 8.89 5.73
CA ALA A 37 -3.81 7.75 5.28
C ALA A 37 -3.70 6.59 6.29
N PRO A 38 -3.62 6.83 7.61
CA PRO A 38 -3.60 5.72 8.58
C PRO A 38 -4.88 4.89 8.60
N VAL A 39 -6.02 5.50 8.31
CA VAL A 39 -7.29 4.80 8.18
C VAL A 39 -7.27 3.94 6.91
N LEU A 40 -6.83 4.49 5.78
CA LEU A 40 -6.67 3.68 4.55
C LEU A 40 -5.78 2.47 4.77
N TRP A 41 -4.71 2.64 5.53
CA TRP A 41 -3.76 1.60 5.85
C TRP A 41 -4.38 0.43 6.62
N SER A 42 -5.25 0.71 7.60
CA SER A 42 -5.84 -0.33 8.44
C SER A 42 -6.89 -1.15 7.70
N HIS A 43 -7.50 -0.60 6.64
CA HIS A 43 -8.50 -1.28 5.82
C HIS A 43 -7.89 -2.12 4.68
N ALA A 44 -6.63 -1.90 4.34
CA ALA A 44 -5.97 -2.63 3.26
C ALA A 44 -5.46 -4.00 3.74
N LYS A 45 -5.66 -5.04 2.92
CA LYS A 45 -5.02 -6.35 3.12
C LYS A 45 -3.67 -6.45 2.42
N LEU A 46 -3.49 -5.69 1.34
CA LEU A 46 -2.25 -5.61 0.56
C LEU A 46 -1.82 -4.14 0.45
N ARG A 47 -0.54 -3.85 0.70
CA ARG A 47 0.07 -2.52 0.58
C ARG A 47 1.24 -2.56 -0.37
N VAL A 48 1.16 -1.75 -1.41
CA VAL A 48 2.16 -1.64 -2.47
C VAL A 48 2.66 -0.20 -2.52
N PHE A 49 3.97 0.00 -2.47
CA PHE A 49 4.55 1.32 -2.76
C PHE A 49 5.02 1.35 -4.21
N ALA A 50 4.53 2.33 -4.96
CA ALA A 50 4.97 2.63 -6.31
C ALA A 50 6.22 3.50 -6.22
N ASP A 51 7.37 2.86 -6.31
CA ASP A 51 8.71 3.48 -6.27
C ASP A 51 8.83 4.60 -5.20
N GLY A 52 8.86 5.88 -5.61
CA GLY A 52 8.98 7.04 -4.72
C GLY A 52 7.81 7.23 -3.75
N GLY A 53 6.71 6.47 -3.88
CA GLY A 53 5.71 6.33 -2.84
C GLY A 53 6.28 5.87 -1.50
N ALA A 54 7.38 5.09 -1.53
CA ALA A 54 8.10 4.69 -0.32
C ALA A 54 8.64 5.89 0.46
N ASN A 55 9.17 6.90 -0.24
CA ASN A 55 9.64 8.14 0.38
C ASN A 55 8.50 8.84 1.12
N ARG A 56 7.30 8.84 0.53
CA ARG A 56 6.12 9.54 1.07
C ARG A 56 5.65 8.94 2.38
N VAL A 57 5.69 7.63 2.52
CA VAL A 57 5.38 6.96 3.80
C VAL A 57 6.51 7.16 4.80
N TYR A 58 7.75 6.98 4.37
CA TYR A 58 8.93 7.12 5.23
C TYR A 58 9.04 8.51 5.89
N ASP A 59 8.78 9.56 5.10
CA ASP A 59 8.83 10.96 5.56
C ASP A 59 7.50 11.43 6.16
N GLY A 60 6.38 11.04 5.55
CA GLY A 60 5.08 11.64 5.79
C GLY A 60 4.32 11.02 6.95
N MET A 61 4.41 9.69 7.13
CA MET A 61 3.62 8.99 8.14
C MET A 61 4.01 9.38 9.58
N PRO A 62 5.30 9.55 9.95
CA PRO A 62 5.67 10.06 11.26
C PRO A 62 5.02 11.39 11.63
N ASN A 63 4.81 12.29 10.66
CA ASN A 63 4.18 13.58 10.92
C ASN A 63 2.69 13.47 11.27
N LEU A 64 2.05 12.33 11.01
CA LEU A 64 0.67 12.05 11.41
C LEU A 64 0.56 11.50 12.83
N PHE A 65 1.68 11.17 13.47
CA PHE A 65 1.80 10.62 14.83
C PHE A 65 2.93 11.31 15.61
N PRO A 66 2.85 12.63 15.84
CA PRO A 66 3.94 13.40 16.46
C PRO A 66 4.31 12.93 17.88
N GLU A 67 3.42 12.18 18.54
CA GLU A 67 3.61 11.61 19.86
C GLU A 67 4.35 10.26 19.89
N ILE A 68 4.56 9.63 18.72
CA ILE A 68 5.23 8.33 18.58
C ILE A 68 6.63 8.55 17.99
N ASP A 69 7.61 7.76 18.44
CA ASP A 69 8.95 7.79 17.83
C ASP A 69 8.86 7.56 16.30
N PRO A 70 9.46 8.43 15.46
CA PRO A 70 9.38 8.30 14.01
C PRO A 70 9.86 6.95 13.46
N THR A 71 10.83 6.32 14.14
CA THR A 71 11.34 5.00 13.75
C THR A 71 10.29 3.94 14.02
N GLU A 72 9.63 3.98 15.17
CA GLU A 72 8.51 3.07 15.49
C GLU A 72 7.38 3.20 14.45
N VAL A 73 7.02 4.43 14.06
CA VAL A 73 6.01 4.67 13.01
C VAL A 73 6.45 4.04 11.69
N ARG A 74 7.69 4.24 11.25
CA ARG A 74 8.20 3.64 10.01
C ARG A 74 8.19 2.11 10.02
N HIS A 75 8.47 1.48 11.17
CA HIS A 75 8.37 0.02 11.32
C HIS A 75 6.92 -0.46 11.24
N ARG A 76 5.99 0.31 11.82
CA ARG A 76 4.55 0.00 11.80
C ARG A 76 3.95 0.11 10.40
N TYR A 77 4.36 1.10 9.61
CA TYR A 77 3.83 1.39 8.29
C TYR A 77 4.72 0.83 7.17
N LYS A 78 5.00 -0.46 7.24
CA LYS A 78 5.80 -1.23 6.28
C LYS A 78 4.92 -1.82 5.16
N PRO A 79 5.24 -1.63 3.87
CA PRO A 79 4.46 -2.24 2.78
C PRO A 79 4.75 -3.74 2.67
N ASP A 80 3.90 -4.45 1.94
CA ASP A 80 4.15 -5.83 1.56
C ASP A 80 5.21 -5.89 0.44
N ILE A 81 5.19 -4.91 -0.48
CA ILE A 81 6.14 -4.79 -1.59
C ILE A 81 6.36 -3.33 -1.99
N ILE A 82 7.58 -3.04 -2.46
CA ILE A 82 7.91 -1.83 -3.22
C ILE A 82 8.16 -2.25 -4.66
N ARG A 83 7.46 -1.64 -5.62
CA ARG A 83 7.54 -1.99 -7.04
C ARG A 83 7.64 -0.74 -7.90
N GLY A 84 8.45 -0.81 -8.95
CA GLY A 84 8.68 0.28 -9.91
C GLY A 84 10.07 0.18 -10.51
N ASP A 85 10.52 1.18 -11.24
CA ASP A 85 11.88 1.21 -11.83
C ASP A 85 12.99 1.71 -10.89
N MET A 86 12.63 2.11 -9.66
CA MET A 86 13.54 2.52 -8.60
C MET A 86 14.29 3.83 -8.90
N ASP A 87 13.78 4.67 -9.80
CA ASP A 87 14.42 5.92 -10.18
C ASP A 87 14.09 7.11 -9.26
N SER A 88 13.01 6.99 -8.49
CA SER A 88 12.51 8.06 -7.61
C SER A 88 12.58 7.73 -6.12
N ILE A 89 12.64 6.44 -5.73
CA ILE A 89 12.95 6.06 -4.35
C ILE A 89 14.37 6.48 -3.97
N ARG A 90 14.53 7.09 -2.80
CA ARG A 90 15.87 7.45 -2.31
C ARG A 90 16.59 6.21 -1.81
N LYS A 91 17.91 6.14 -2.02
CA LYS A 91 18.74 4.98 -1.69
C LYS A 91 18.59 4.56 -0.23
N GLU A 92 18.66 5.51 0.70
CA GLU A 92 18.55 5.25 2.14
C GLU A 92 17.16 4.74 2.55
N VAL A 93 16.10 5.17 1.85
CA VAL A 93 14.73 4.69 2.08
C VAL A 93 14.56 3.27 1.55
N LYS A 94 15.11 2.98 0.37
CA LYS A 94 15.14 1.63 -0.20
C LYS A 94 15.87 0.67 0.74
N GLU A 95 17.08 1.03 1.17
CA GLU A 95 17.90 0.24 2.10
C GLU A 95 17.18 -0.01 3.42
N PHE A 96 16.52 1.00 4.00
CA PHE A 96 15.73 0.85 5.21
C PHE A 96 14.67 -0.25 5.07
N TYR A 97 13.84 -0.19 4.02
CA TYR A 97 12.78 -1.19 3.83
C TYR A 97 13.31 -2.58 3.48
N VAL A 98 14.40 -2.68 2.69
CA VAL A 98 15.09 -3.95 2.44
C VAL A 98 15.57 -4.58 3.75
N ASN A 99 16.16 -3.80 4.64
CA ASN A 99 16.63 -4.29 5.95
C ASN A 99 15.47 -4.71 6.87
N LEU A 100 14.26 -4.18 6.66
CA LEU A 100 13.04 -4.65 7.31
C LEU A 100 12.40 -5.88 6.63
N GLY A 101 13.07 -6.47 5.64
CA GLY A 101 12.60 -7.64 4.90
C GLY A 101 11.43 -7.34 3.95
N VAL A 102 11.29 -6.09 3.48
CA VAL A 102 10.34 -5.75 2.42
C VAL A 102 10.85 -6.26 1.09
N LYS A 103 9.99 -6.92 0.32
CA LYS A 103 10.31 -7.28 -1.08
C LYS A 103 10.39 -6.00 -1.90
N VAL A 104 11.52 -5.80 -2.58
CA VAL A 104 11.69 -4.71 -3.56
C VAL A 104 11.85 -5.32 -4.95
N GLU A 105 10.93 -5.00 -5.85
CA GLU A 105 10.92 -5.52 -7.22
C GLU A 105 11.22 -4.40 -8.21
N ASP A 106 12.40 -4.50 -8.82
CA ASP A 106 12.88 -3.56 -9.82
C ASP A 106 12.36 -3.94 -11.21
N VAL A 107 11.57 -3.04 -11.79
CA VAL A 107 10.89 -3.18 -13.08
C VAL A 107 11.40 -2.12 -14.06
N SER A 108 12.67 -1.73 -13.93
CA SER A 108 13.34 -0.78 -14.83
C SER A 108 13.47 -1.28 -16.28
N HIS A 109 13.31 -2.58 -16.51
CA HIS A 109 13.26 -3.15 -17.86
C HIS A 109 12.00 -2.76 -18.65
N ASP A 110 10.90 -2.39 -17.97
CA ASP A 110 9.69 -1.87 -18.59
C ASP A 110 9.63 -0.35 -18.46
N GLN A 111 9.97 0.33 -19.56
CA GLN A 111 9.93 1.78 -19.70
C GLN A 111 8.65 2.28 -20.42
N ALA A 112 7.79 1.36 -20.85
CA ALA A 112 6.56 1.69 -21.57
C ALA A 112 5.39 1.96 -20.62
N THR A 113 5.48 1.50 -19.37
CA THR A 113 4.42 1.66 -18.36
C THR A 113 4.88 2.48 -17.16
N THR A 114 3.93 3.15 -16.50
CA THR A 114 4.21 3.92 -15.27
C THR A 114 4.22 3.01 -14.04
N ASP A 115 4.82 3.43 -12.92
CA ASP A 115 4.82 2.64 -11.68
C ASP A 115 3.42 2.37 -11.14
N LEU A 116 2.45 3.25 -11.38
CA LEU A 116 1.06 2.97 -11.05
C LEU A 116 0.54 1.74 -11.82
N HIS A 117 0.80 1.67 -13.14
CA HIS A 117 0.38 0.51 -13.94
C HIS A 117 1.09 -0.76 -13.47
N LYS A 118 2.40 -0.71 -13.24
CA LYS A 118 3.19 -1.83 -12.71
C LYS A 118 2.64 -2.36 -11.39
N CYS A 119 2.24 -1.46 -10.49
CA CYS A 119 1.65 -1.81 -9.19
C CYS A 119 0.23 -2.37 -9.32
N VAL A 120 -0.62 -1.80 -10.18
CA VAL A 120 -1.98 -2.30 -10.41
C VAL A 120 -1.94 -3.70 -11.00
N ASN A 121 -1.07 -3.97 -11.98
CA ASN A 121 -0.89 -5.31 -12.53
C ASN A 121 -0.49 -6.31 -11.45
N TYR A 122 0.48 -5.96 -10.60
CA TYR A 122 0.87 -6.81 -9.48
C TYR A 122 -0.29 -7.13 -8.53
N VAL A 123 -1.16 -6.15 -8.25
CA VAL A 123 -2.35 -6.37 -7.41
C VAL A 123 -3.29 -7.37 -8.10
N CYS A 124 -3.57 -7.21 -9.39
CA CYS A 124 -4.42 -8.13 -10.15
C CYS A 124 -3.85 -9.55 -10.14
N ASP A 125 -2.56 -9.71 -10.48
CA ASP A 125 -1.88 -11.01 -10.50
C ASP A 125 -1.94 -11.68 -9.11
N SER A 126 -1.76 -10.90 -8.03
CA SER A 126 -1.83 -11.42 -6.66
C SER A 126 -3.23 -11.93 -6.29
N VAL A 127 -4.29 -11.32 -6.81
CA VAL A 127 -5.67 -11.77 -6.59
C VAL A 127 -5.92 -13.06 -7.35
N ASP A 128 -5.48 -13.16 -8.60
CA ASP A 128 -5.67 -14.36 -9.42
C ASP A 128 -4.98 -15.59 -8.80
N GLU A 129 -3.79 -15.44 -8.22
CA GLU A 129 -3.09 -16.53 -7.53
C GLU A 129 -3.80 -16.98 -6.24
N LEU A 130 -4.42 -16.04 -5.51
CA LEU A 130 -5.26 -16.38 -4.35
C LEU A 130 -6.52 -17.15 -4.78
N ASP A 131 -7.14 -16.79 -5.89
CA ASP A 131 -8.32 -17.49 -6.38
C ASP A 131 -7.99 -18.90 -6.88
N LYS A 132 -6.89 -19.07 -7.63
CA LYS A 132 -6.44 -20.40 -8.09
C LYS A 132 -6.08 -21.34 -6.93
N SER A 133 -5.42 -20.82 -5.90
CA SER A 133 -5.04 -21.61 -4.71
C SER A 133 -6.26 -22.01 -3.88
N ASN A 134 -7.27 -21.14 -3.76
CA ASN A 134 -8.54 -21.48 -3.11
C ASN A 134 -9.32 -22.57 -3.86
N VAL A 135 -9.35 -22.54 -5.19
CA VAL A 135 -10.00 -23.59 -6.01
C VAL A 135 -9.27 -24.93 -5.90
N SER A 136 -7.93 -24.92 -5.90
CA SER A 136 -7.13 -26.14 -5.79
C SER A 136 -7.26 -26.82 -4.42
N SER A 137 -7.53 -26.05 -3.37
CA SER A 137 -7.69 -26.54 -1.99
C SER A 137 -9.07 -27.15 -1.71
N GLN A 138 -10.06 -26.94 -2.59
CA GLN A 138 -11.42 -27.49 -2.46
C GLN A 138 -11.60 -28.84 -3.19
N HIS A 139 -10.59 -29.31 -3.90
CA HIS A 139 -10.60 -30.58 -4.65
C HIS A 139 -9.61 -31.63 -4.11
N ALA A 140 -9.11 -31.45 -2.88
CA ALA A 140 -8.24 -32.39 -2.18
C ALA A 140 -8.97 -33.08 -1.00
#